data_AF-A0A6G0A026-F1
#
_entry.id   AF-A0A6G0A026-F1
#
_cell.length_a   1.000
_cell.length_b   1.000
_cell.length_c   1.000
_cell.angle_alpha   90.00
_cell.angle_beta   90.00
_cell.angle_gamma   90.00
#
_symmetry.space_group_name_H-M   'P 1'
#
loop_
_entity.id
_entity.type
_entity.pdbx_description
1 polymer ?
#
loop_
_entity_poly.entity_id
_entity_poly.type
_entity_poly.pdbx_seq_one_letter_code
_entity_poly.pdbx_strand_id
1 'polypeptide(L)'
;MTDNPFIDPSESERAERRVETRETPKTPEQLANDYLIEGGRMTDELKTELEALRARPDLGAADRKTVQELERETEEAHQELRAELAGERLTAEEAADLASQMAVDPEAVARLDAVANATREHEAARKDIEDRLASEVGPVYAKRLLDDTAFRASVLKLHGELYAPLSERGPFIMREAILRNALAVHEIMGPDAAAAVRANDLMRYAEGLAPGIEAEDQVLRLDRLEFDNETGELSLGELNLDLVYKTDEGKGARVNRKFHAQRIEEGDESRTQKTVHHEIFELPPNLRGEAVAAKLLQASLGEYDKMGIEKITLTANINVGAYAWASYGFDWDREKMDNESIKDLAKAGRDTLEIVTQQLGILDFEYNGETGEEKAVFKTGNRTTDQELERAFRAFNEAESPQDLALIGKDGPFFCRSSEGDWFLLPTMEEAKEKYAELRANGQEDEDYPGIMHPGKLGLMRQNWYAGLELRKDGSDQGKHRALFEQALKRRLNK
;
A
#
# COMPACT_ATOMS: atom_id res chain seq x y z
N MET A 1 -13.74 3.72 50.90
CA MET A 1 -12.51 3.45 51.67
C MET A 1 -11.95 2.13 51.19
N THR A 2 -11.15 2.20 50.13
CA THR A 2 -10.40 1.09 49.56
C THR A 2 -9.13 1.73 49.03
N ASP A 3 -8.03 1.43 49.70
CA ASP A 3 -6.71 2.02 49.48
C ASP A 3 -6.16 1.63 48.11
N ASN A 4 -5.78 2.65 47.34
CA ASN A 4 -5.10 2.53 46.06
C ASN A 4 -3.59 2.67 46.33
N PRO A 5 -2.74 1.66 46.06
CA PRO A 5 -1.33 1.77 46.33
C PRO A 5 -0.69 2.73 45.31
N PHE A 6 -0.02 3.75 45.83
CA PHE A 6 0.85 4.66 45.11
C PHE A 6 1.87 3.87 44.27
N ILE A 7 1.78 3.98 42.95
CA ILE A 7 2.83 3.56 42.03
C ILE A 7 3.92 4.64 42.09
N ASP A 8 5.13 4.23 42.42
CA ASP A 8 6.33 5.07 42.45
C ASP A 8 6.63 5.61 41.04
N PRO A 9 6.61 6.94 40.82
CA PRO A 9 6.90 7.54 39.51
C PRO A 9 8.32 7.25 38.99
N SER A 10 9.22 6.70 39.81
CA SER A 10 10.62 6.47 39.42
C SER A 10 10.87 5.20 38.61
N GLU A 11 9.88 4.32 38.42
CA GLU A 11 9.99 3.16 37.52
C GLU A 11 9.53 3.45 36.09
N SER A 12 8.58 4.37 35.87
CA SER A 12 8.11 4.71 34.51
C SER A 12 9.16 5.51 33.73
N GLU A 13 9.96 6.35 34.40
CA GLU A 13 11.08 7.06 33.75
C GLU A 13 12.30 6.15 33.47
N ARG A 14 12.39 4.96 34.09
CA ARG A 14 13.44 3.97 33.79
C ARG A 14 13.08 3.06 32.62
N ALA A 15 11.78 2.89 32.31
CA ALA A 15 11.33 2.11 31.16
C ALA A 15 11.59 2.82 29.81
N GLU A 16 11.60 4.15 29.77
CA GLU A 16 11.84 4.92 28.53
C GLU A 16 13.32 5.05 28.10
N ARG A 17 14.27 4.60 28.93
CA ARG A 17 15.73 4.66 28.62
C ARG A 17 16.35 3.34 28.17
N ARG A 18 15.56 2.30 27.91
CA ARG A 18 16.00 1.04 27.28
C ARG A 18 15.27 0.79 25.97
N VAL A 19 15.25 1.77 25.07
CA VAL A 19 15.19 1.45 23.65
C VAL A 19 16.63 1.08 23.27
N GLU A 20 17.00 -0.19 23.49
CA GLU A 20 18.13 -0.76 22.76
C GLU A 20 17.79 -0.56 21.29
N THR A 21 18.53 0.31 20.61
CA THR A 21 18.48 0.46 19.17
C THR A 21 18.84 -0.89 18.58
N ARG A 22 17.83 -1.72 18.31
CA ARG A 22 18.00 -2.91 17.48
C ARG A 22 18.46 -2.38 16.13
N GLU A 23 19.76 -2.47 15.88
CA GLU A 23 20.31 -2.21 14.56
C GLU A 23 19.56 -3.12 13.58
N THR A 24 18.86 -2.49 12.64
CA THR A 24 18.24 -3.23 11.54
C THR A 24 19.32 -4.04 10.83
N PRO A 25 19.09 -5.33 10.53
CA PRO A 25 20.05 -6.14 9.79
C PRO A 25 20.42 -5.41 8.48
N LYS A 26 21.72 -5.23 8.26
CA LYS A 26 22.23 -4.57 7.05
C LYS A 26 21.92 -5.43 5.82
N THR A 27 21.52 -4.80 4.72
CA THR A 27 21.31 -5.48 3.44
C THR A 27 22.65 -5.96 2.86
N PRO A 28 22.68 -6.95 1.95
CA PRO A 28 23.91 -7.37 1.27
C PRO A 28 24.65 -6.21 0.57
N GLU A 29 23.94 -5.24 0.00
CA GLU A 29 24.54 -4.03 -0.59
C GLU A 29 25.10 -3.07 0.46
N GLN A 30 24.43 -2.92 1.62
CA GLN A 30 24.99 -2.16 2.74
C GLN A 30 26.24 -2.82 3.28
N LEU A 31 26.26 -4.16 3.37
CA LEU A 31 27.45 -4.91 3.78
C LEU A 31 28.58 -4.80 2.75
N ALA A 32 28.29 -4.86 1.45
CA ALA A 32 29.27 -4.68 0.39
C ALA A 32 29.82 -3.24 0.36
N ASN A 33 28.96 -2.25 0.52
CA ASN A 33 29.37 -0.84 0.56
C ASN A 33 30.14 -0.52 1.84
N ASP A 34 29.74 -1.07 2.99
CA ASP A 34 30.50 -0.97 4.23
C ASP A 34 31.87 -1.63 4.10
N TYR A 35 31.95 -2.79 3.42
CA TYR A 35 33.21 -3.47 3.13
C TYR A 35 34.11 -2.63 2.21
N LEU A 36 33.56 -1.98 1.18
CA LEU A 36 34.31 -1.07 0.32
C LEU A 36 34.76 0.21 1.06
N ILE A 37 33.91 0.78 1.92
CA ILE A 37 34.24 1.94 2.76
C ILE A 37 35.32 1.57 3.78
N GLU A 38 35.20 0.41 4.42
CA GLU A 38 36.16 -0.08 5.40
C GLU A 38 37.48 -0.47 4.75
N GLY A 39 37.45 -1.11 3.59
CA GLY A 39 38.62 -1.37 2.75
C GLY A 39 39.30 -0.08 2.32
N GLY A 40 38.54 0.92 1.86
CA GLY A 40 39.07 2.26 1.57
C GLY A 40 39.73 2.92 2.78
N ARG A 41 39.07 2.87 3.95
CA ARG A 41 39.59 3.40 5.23
C ARG A 41 40.88 2.71 5.64
N MET A 42 40.94 1.38 5.59
CA MET A 42 42.16 0.62 5.89
C MET A 42 43.31 1.00 4.96
N THR A 43 43.02 1.24 3.69
CA THR A 43 44.03 1.64 2.71
C THR A 43 44.57 3.05 3.00
N ASP A 44 43.72 3.97 3.43
CA ASP A 44 44.11 5.33 3.82
C ASP A 44 44.90 5.36 5.15
N GLU A 45 44.54 4.50 6.11
CA GLU A 45 45.28 4.30 7.36
C GLU A 45 46.69 3.77 7.09
N LEU A 46 46.82 2.74 6.25
CA LEU A 46 48.12 2.20 5.83
C LEU A 46 49.00 3.27 5.15
N LYS A 47 48.43 4.07 4.23
CA LYS A 47 49.16 5.20 3.61
C LYS A 47 49.64 6.20 4.64
N THR A 48 48.79 6.57 5.60
CA THR A 48 49.13 7.53 6.65
C THR A 48 50.29 7.02 7.51
N GLU A 49 50.27 5.75 7.90
CA GLU A 49 51.36 5.12 8.65
C GLU A 49 52.67 5.07 7.85
N LEU A 50 52.56 4.77 6.56
CA LEU A 50 53.68 4.73 5.63
C LEU A 50 54.33 6.11 5.43
N GLU A 51 53.53 7.16 5.32
CA GLU A 51 53.99 8.55 5.28
C GLU A 51 54.65 8.98 6.59
N ALA A 52 54.07 8.61 7.74
CA ALA A 52 54.64 8.90 9.05
C ALA A 52 56.00 8.21 9.26
N LEU A 53 56.15 6.96 8.80
CA LEU A 53 57.43 6.25 8.83
C LEU A 53 58.46 6.91 7.93
N ARG A 54 58.10 7.27 6.69
CA ARG A 54 58.98 7.95 5.73
C ARG A 54 59.48 9.32 6.22
N ALA A 55 58.71 10.01 7.05
CA ALA A 55 59.07 11.32 7.60
C ALA A 55 60.18 11.26 8.68
N ARG A 56 60.57 10.07 9.16
CA ARG A 56 61.58 9.91 10.21
C ARG A 56 63.00 10.05 9.61
N PRO A 57 63.84 10.99 10.07
CA PRO A 57 65.14 11.28 9.45
C PRO A 57 66.18 10.16 9.61
N ASP A 58 66.03 9.26 10.58
CA ASP A 58 66.98 8.19 10.92
C ASP A 58 66.33 6.79 10.90
N LEU A 59 65.70 6.42 9.77
CA LEU A 59 65.15 5.06 9.58
C LEU A 59 66.26 4.00 9.63
N GLY A 60 66.26 3.21 10.71
CA GLY A 60 67.13 2.05 10.86
C GLY A 60 66.84 0.98 9.80
N ALA A 61 67.76 0.03 9.61
CA ALA A 61 67.57 -1.06 8.63
C ALA A 61 66.30 -1.89 8.89
N ALA A 62 65.90 -2.05 10.16
CA ALA A 62 64.64 -2.69 10.54
C ALA A 62 63.42 -1.89 10.06
N ASP A 63 63.43 -0.56 10.27
CA ASP A 63 62.32 0.31 9.85
C ASP A 63 62.17 0.35 8.31
N ARG A 64 63.27 0.24 7.55
CA ARG A 64 63.20 0.14 6.08
C ARG A 64 62.52 -1.14 5.60
N LYS A 65 62.72 -2.26 6.31
CA LYS A 65 62.06 -3.53 5.98
C LYS A 65 60.56 -3.41 6.27
N THR A 66 60.18 -2.81 7.39
CA THR A 66 58.78 -2.55 7.75
C THR A 66 58.09 -1.64 6.73
N VAL A 67 58.77 -0.59 6.24
CA VAL A 67 58.22 0.27 5.16
C VAL A 67 57.98 -0.54 3.88
N GLN A 68 58.92 -1.39 3.46
CA GLN A 68 58.74 -2.24 2.27
C GLN A 68 57.58 -3.25 2.41
N GLU A 69 57.38 -3.78 3.62
CA GLU A 69 56.32 -4.73 3.92
C GLU A 69 54.94 -4.04 3.90
N LEU A 70 54.82 -2.86 4.52
CA LEU A 70 53.62 -2.02 4.45
C LEU A 70 53.32 -1.52 3.04
N GLU A 71 54.34 -1.20 2.23
CA GLU A 71 54.15 -0.80 0.81
C GLU A 71 53.54 -1.95 0.00
N ARG A 72 54.03 -3.18 0.23
CA ARG A 72 53.49 -4.38 -0.41
C ARG A 72 52.05 -4.65 0.04
N GLU A 73 51.76 -4.59 1.33
CA GLU A 73 50.41 -4.81 1.88
C GLU A 73 49.42 -3.76 1.40
N THR A 74 49.84 -2.49 1.33
CA THR A 74 49.00 -1.40 0.81
C THR A 74 48.69 -1.60 -0.68
N GLU A 75 49.68 -2.02 -1.47
CA GLU A 75 49.50 -2.30 -2.90
C GLU A 75 48.63 -3.54 -3.12
N GLU A 76 48.81 -4.61 -2.34
CA GLU A 76 47.96 -5.81 -2.36
C GLU A 76 46.50 -5.47 -2.02
N ALA A 77 46.26 -4.72 -0.93
CA ALA A 77 44.92 -4.26 -0.56
C ALA A 77 44.31 -3.35 -1.63
N HIS A 78 45.10 -2.45 -2.24
CA HIS A 78 44.64 -1.62 -3.36
C HIS A 78 44.31 -2.45 -4.60
N GLN A 79 45.07 -3.50 -4.89
CA GLN A 79 44.84 -4.39 -6.02
C GLN A 79 43.60 -5.27 -5.81
N GLU A 80 43.39 -5.76 -4.59
CA GLU A 80 42.20 -6.52 -4.20
C GLU A 80 40.95 -5.64 -4.27
N LEU A 81 40.98 -4.45 -3.65
CA LEU A 81 39.90 -3.47 -3.74
C LEU A 81 39.64 -3.04 -5.19
N ARG A 82 40.69 -2.85 -6.00
CA ARG A 82 40.54 -2.56 -7.44
C ARG A 82 39.98 -3.75 -8.21
N ALA A 83 40.31 -4.98 -7.87
CA ALA A 83 39.81 -6.17 -8.53
C ALA A 83 38.32 -6.38 -8.19
N GLU A 84 37.94 -6.15 -6.93
CA GLU A 84 36.53 -6.14 -6.51
C GLU A 84 35.74 -4.99 -7.14
N LEU A 85 36.31 -3.77 -7.16
CA LEU A 85 35.69 -2.60 -7.80
C LEU A 85 35.65 -2.70 -9.33
N ALA A 86 36.63 -3.37 -9.96
CA ALA A 86 36.63 -3.61 -11.40
C ALA A 86 35.50 -4.56 -11.81
N GLY A 87 34.92 -5.29 -10.85
CA GLY A 87 33.89 -6.28 -11.10
C GLY A 87 34.37 -7.42 -11.98
N GLU A 88 33.46 -8.33 -12.27
CA GLU A 88 33.71 -9.40 -13.22
C GLU A 88 33.86 -8.83 -14.63
N ARG A 89 35.05 -8.97 -15.23
CA ARG A 89 35.30 -8.60 -16.62
C ARG A 89 34.78 -9.69 -17.55
N LEU A 90 33.69 -9.40 -18.22
CA LEU A 90 33.12 -10.26 -19.26
C LEU A 90 33.80 -9.99 -20.60
N THR A 91 34.06 -11.06 -21.35
CA THR A 91 34.30 -10.93 -22.78
C THR A 91 33.03 -10.47 -23.50
N ALA A 92 33.18 -9.95 -24.72
CA ALA A 92 32.05 -9.55 -25.55
C ALA A 92 31.02 -10.68 -25.78
N GLU A 93 31.47 -11.92 -25.98
CA GLU A 93 30.62 -13.09 -26.19
C GLU A 93 29.87 -13.47 -24.92
N GLU A 94 30.57 -13.53 -23.77
CA GLU A 94 29.94 -13.81 -22.47
C GLU A 94 28.90 -12.75 -22.11
N ALA A 95 29.17 -11.47 -22.36
CA ALA A 95 28.22 -10.39 -22.11
C ALA A 95 26.97 -10.49 -23.00
N ALA A 96 27.15 -10.87 -24.27
CA ALA A 96 26.04 -11.07 -25.21
C ALA A 96 25.17 -12.29 -24.82
N ASP A 97 25.79 -13.40 -24.43
CA ASP A 97 25.08 -14.58 -23.96
C ASP A 97 24.33 -14.32 -22.66
N LEU A 98 24.98 -13.63 -21.72
CA LEU A 98 24.37 -13.25 -20.44
C LEU A 98 23.18 -12.30 -20.65
N ALA A 99 23.29 -11.34 -21.58
CA ALA A 99 22.17 -10.46 -21.95
C ALA A 99 20.95 -11.26 -22.44
N SER A 100 21.16 -12.32 -23.23
CA SER A 100 20.08 -13.21 -23.67
C SER A 100 19.50 -14.06 -22.52
N GLN A 101 20.33 -14.45 -21.54
CA GLN A 101 19.87 -15.25 -20.39
C GLN A 101 18.97 -14.46 -19.42
N MET A 102 19.12 -13.14 -19.33
CA MET A 102 18.30 -12.26 -18.47
C MET A 102 16.78 -12.32 -18.75
N ALA A 103 16.38 -12.85 -19.91
CA ALA A 103 15.00 -13.10 -20.28
C ALA A 103 14.35 -14.26 -19.51
N VAL A 104 15.16 -15.20 -19.05
CA VAL A 104 14.68 -16.48 -18.50
C VAL A 104 15.30 -16.82 -17.16
N ASP A 105 16.40 -16.17 -16.79
CA ASP A 105 17.15 -16.44 -15.57
C ASP A 105 17.24 -15.17 -14.68
N PRO A 106 16.56 -15.16 -13.52
CA PRO A 106 16.69 -14.10 -12.53
C PRO A 106 18.13 -13.91 -12.02
N GLU A 107 18.96 -14.96 -11.95
CA GLU A 107 20.34 -14.84 -11.48
C GLU A 107 21.20 -14.05 -12.48
N ALA A 108 20.94 -14.20 -13.78
CA ALA A 108 21.61 -13.43 -14.82
C ALA A 108 21.35 -11.92 -14.69
N VAL A 109 20.18 -11.51 -14.17
CA VAL A 109 19.82 -10.10 -13.97
C VAL A 109 20.76 -9.41 -12.99
N ALA A 110 21.21 -10.12 -11.94
CA ALA A 110 22.14 -9.58 -10.95
C ALA A 110 23.50 -9.18 -11.55
N ARG A 111 23.82 -9.66 -12.76
CA ARG A 111 25.05 -9.36 -13.49
C ARG A 111 24.89 -8.29 -14.59
N LEU A 112 23.78 -7.54 -14.57
CA LEU A 112 23.51 -6.47 -15.55
C LEU A 112 24.57 -5.35 -15.55
N ASP A 113 25.17 -5.04 -14.40
CA ASP A 113 26.28 -4.09 -14.34
C ASP A 113 27.51 -4.59 -15.11
N ALA A 114 27.81 -5.89 -15.03
CA ALA A 114 28.93 -6.48 -15.77
C ALA A 114 28.68 -6.41 -17.29
N VAL A 115 27.44 -6.67 -17.74
CA VAL A 115 27.03 -6.49 -19.15
C VAL A 115 27.20 -5.04 -19.59
N ALA A 116 26.73 -4.07 -18.79
CA ALA A 116 26.86 -2.64 -19.11
C ALA A 116 28.32 -2.14 -19.08
N ASN A 117 29.19 -2.76 -18.28
CA ASN A 117 30.62 -2.47 -18.30
C ASN A 117 31.27 -3.01 -19.58
N ALA A 118 30.93 -4.23 -19.98
CA ALA A 118 31.46 -4.85 -21.19
C ALA A 118 31.13 -4.05 -22.46
N THR A 119 29.95 -3.42 -22.56
CA THR A 119 29.60 -2.56 -23.71
C THR A 119 30.46 -1.30 -23.80
N ARG A 120 31.00 -0.81 -22.67
CA ARG A 120 31.93 0.33 -22.64
C ARG A 120 33.35 -0.07 -23.02
N GLU A 121 33.75 -1.28 -22.68
CA GLU A 121 35.09 -1.82 -23.01
C GLU A 121 35.17 -2.38 -24.43
N HIS A 122 34.05 -2.84 -24.98
CA HIS A 122 33.96 -3.51 -26.29
C HIS A 122 32.97 -2.80 -27.22
N GLU A 123 33.34 -1.60 -27.70
CA GLU A 123 32.50 -0.79 -28.59
C GLU A 123 31.99 -1.56 -29.82
N ALA A 124 32.82 -2.46 -30.39
CA ALA A 124 32.44 -3.29 -31.53
C ALA A 124 31.32 -4.31 -31.21
N ALA A 125 31.19 -4.73 -29.95
CA ALA A 125 30.18 -5.70 -29.50
C ALA A 125 28.94 -5.02 -28.89
N ARG A 126 29.03 -3.72 -28.54
CA ARG A 126 27.95 -2.95 -27.93
C ARG A 126 26.63 -3.10 -28.68
N LYS A 127 26.66 -3.01 -30.01
CA LYS A 127 25.45 -3.11 -30.83
C LYS A 127 24.77 -4.49 -30.70
N ASP A 128 25.54 -5.58 -30.72
CA ASP A 128 24.97 -6.93 -30.58
C ASP A 128 24.33 -7.13 -29.19
N ILE A 129 25.00 -6.65 -28.13
CA ILE A 129 24.47 -6.68 -26.76
C ILE A 129 23.20 -5.83 -26.65
N GLU A 130 23.20 -4.61 -27.22
CA GLU A 130 22.03 -3.73 -27.25
C GLU A 130 20.87 -4.35 -28.02
N ASP A 131 21.12 -4.92 -29.20
CA ASP A 131 20.10 -5.59 -30.02
C ASP A 131 19.50 -6.81 -29.30
N ARG A 132 20.30 -7.58 -28.56
CA ARG A 132 19.84 -8.71 -27.72
C ARG A 132 19.05 -8.27 -26.51
N LEU A 133 19.47 -7.23 -25.79
CA LEU A 133 18.64 -6.68 -24.71
C LEU A 133 17.35 -6.11 -25.29
N ALA A 134 17.41 -5.45 -26.45
CA ALA A 134 16.26 -4.84 -27.09
C ALA A 134 15.21 -5.87 -27.53
N SER A 135 15.60 -7.10 -27.90
CA SER A 135 14.63 -8.16 -28.19
C SER A 135 13.81 -8.59 -26.95
N GLU A 136 14.38 -8.42 -25.76
CA GLU A 136 13.76 -8.86 -24.51
C GLU A 136 12.96 -7.76 -23.83
N VAL A 137 13.54 -6.56 -23.78
CA VAL A 137 12.98 -5.44 -23.00
C VAL A 137 12.63 -4.22 -23.85
N GLY A 138 12.90 -4.26 -25.16
CA GLY A 138 12.66 -3.13 -26.04
C GLY A 138 13.86 -2.20 -26.20
N PRO A 139 13.97 -1.51 -27.36
CA PRO A 139 15.14 -0.68 -27.66
C PRO A 139 15.32 0.50 -26.70
N VAL A 140 14.24 1.13 -26.23
CA VAL A 140 14.33 2.25 -25.28
C VAL A 140 14.92 1.80 -23.95
N TYR A 141 14.39 0.71 -23.37
CA TYR A 141 14.89 0.19 -22.09
C TYR A 141 16.27 -0.43 -22.20
N ALA A 142 16.57 -1.17 -23.27
CA ALA A 142 17.91 -1.72 -23.50
C ALA A 142 18.97 -0.61 -23.47
N LYS A 143 18.75 0.45 -24.25
CA LYS A 143 19.65 1.60 -24.27
C LYS A 143 19.74 2.28 -22.90
N ARG A 144 18.60 2.51 -22.24
CA ARG A 144 18.57 3.15 -20.91
C ARG A 144 19.31 2.32 -19.87
N LEU A 145 19.16 1.00 -19.86
CA LEU A 145 19.89 0.11 -18.94
C LEU A 145 21.40 0.16 -19.19
N LEU A 146 21.85 0.27 -20.44
CA LEU A 146 23.27 0.36 -20.76
C LEU A 146 23.87 1.74 -20.43
N ASP A 147 23.16 2.82 -20.76
CA ASP A 147 23.68 4.19 -20.72
C ASP A 147 23.39 4.93 -19.39
N ASP A 148 22.25 4.68 -18.75
CA ASP A 148 21.84 5.36 -17.52
C ASP A 148 22.17 4.51 -16.28
N THR A 149 23.27 4.85 -15.64
CA THR A 149 23.76 4.14 -14.45
C THR A 149 22.81 4.25 -13.26
N ALA A 150 22.09 5.37 -13.11
CA ALA A 150 21.16 5.54 -12.00
C ALA A 150 19.90 4.68 -12.20
N PHE A 151 19.38 4.64 -13.42
CA PHE A 151 18.26 3.77 -13.77
C PHE A 151 18.63 2.29 -13.60
N ARG A 152 19.78 1.86 -14.12
CA ARG A 152 20.26 0.48 -13.98
C ARG A 152 20.41 0.07 -12.52
N ALA A 153 21.06 0.89 -11.69
CA ALA A 153 21.21 0.62 -10.26
C ALA A 153 19.84 0.53 -9.56
N SER A 154 18.89 1.38 -9.94
CA SER A 154 17.53 1.34 -9.43
C SER A 154 16.78 0.05 -9.79
N VAL A 155 16.96 -0.47 -11.00
CA VAL A 155 16.34 -1.73 -11.46
C VAL A 155 16.99 -2.93 -10.76
N LEU A 156 18.31 -2.94 -10.61
CA LEU A 156 19.04 -4.00 -9.90
C LEU A 156 18.66 -4.08 -8.42
N LYS A 157 18.59 -2.92 -7.75
CA LYS A 157 18.10 -2.84 -6.36
C LYS A 157 16.69 -3.43 -6.25
N LEU A 158 15.77 -2.97 -7.12
CA LEU A 158 14.40 -3.46 -7.12
C LEU A 158 14.35 -4.97 -7.38
N HIS A 159 15.12 -5.48 -8.33
CA HIS A 159 15.21 -6.91 -8.63
C HIS A 159 15.58 -7.73 -7.38
N GLY A 160 16.62 -7.32 -6.66
CA GLY A 160 17.01 -7.96 -5.40
C GLY A 160 15.91 -7.91 -4.33
N GLU A 161 15.21 -6.78 -4.22
CA GLU A 161 14.09 -6.64 -3.28
C GLU A 161 12.85 -7.46 -3.64
N LEU A 162 12.55 -7.63 -4.94
CA LEU A 162 11.43 -8.44 -5.42
C LEU A 162 11.66 -9.94 -5.18
N TYR A 163 12.91 -10.38 -5.27
CA TYR A 163 13.29 -11.76 -4.98
C TYR A 163 13.38 -12.07 -3.47
N ALA A 164 13.24 -11.05 -2.61
CA ALA A 164 13.24 -11.26 -1.17
C ALA A 164 11.88 -11.82 -0.68
N PRO A 165 11.89 -12.68 0.36
CA PRO A 165 10.67 -13.06 1.04
C PRO A 165 10.07 -11.86 1.79
N LEU A 166 8.74 -11.80 1.88
CA LEU A 166 8.01 -10.71 2.54
C LEU A 166 8.36 -10.61 4.03
N SER A 167 8.63 -11.75 4.67
CA SER A 167 9.15 -11.89 6.02
C SER A 167 10.02 -13.15 6.11
N GLU A 168 10.70 -13.39 7.24
CA GLU A 168 11.60 -14.56 7.41
C GLU A 168 10.95 -15.91 7.06
N ARG A 169 9.63 -16.03 7.23
CA ARG A 169 8.84 -17.22 6.88
C ARG A 169 7.69 -16.91 5.91
N GLY A 170 7.72 -15.73 5.30
CA GLY A 170 6.67 -15.26 4.41
C GLY A 170 6.86 -15.77 2.98
N PRO A 171 5.82 -15.63 2.15
CA PRO A 171 5.93 -15.87 0.71
C PRO A 171 6.93 -14.91 0.07
N PHE A 172 7.38 -15.24 -1.13
CA PHE A 172 8.21 -14.35 -1.94
C PHE A 172 7.38 -13.16 -2.44
N ILE A 173 8.01 -12.00 -2.61
CA ILE A 173 7.32 -10.90 -3.30
C ILE A 173 7.05 -11.31 -4.75
N MET A 174 8.09 -11.72 -5.48
CA MET A 174 8.00 -12.25 -6.83
C MET A 174 9.11 -13.29 -7.06
N ARG A 175 8.74 -14.48 -7.56
CA ARG A 175 9.72 -15.54 -7.86
C ARG A 175 10.35 -15.38 -9.23
N GLU A 176 9.53 -15.03 -10.22
CA GLU A 176 9.96 -14.86 -11.60
C GLU A 176 10.39 -13.42 -11.86
N ALA A 177 11.40 -12.96 -11.12
CA ALA A 177 11.94 -11.60 -11.26
C ALA A 177 12.90 -11.47 -12.46
N ILE A 178 12.60 -12.07 -13.62
CA ILE A 178 13.40 -11.85 -14.84
C ILE A 178 13.45 -10.35 -15.20
N LEU A 179 14.44 -9.92 -16.00
CA LEU A 179 14.69 -8.49 -16.24
C LEU A 179 13.45 -7.73 -16.74
N ARG A 180 12.70 -8.34 -17.66
CA ARG A 180 11.46 -7.76 -18.19
C ARG A 180 10.40 -7.54 -17.12
N ASN A 181 10.27 -8.47 -16.18
CA ASN A 181 9.31 -8.37 -15.07
C ASN A 181 9.74 -7.30 -14.07
N ALA A 182 11.02 -7.22 -13.74
CA ALA A 182 11.56 -6.17 -12.88
C ALA A 182 11.35 -4.77 -13.48
N LEU A 183 11.55 -4.61 -14.80
CA LEU A 183 11.24 -3.37 -15.51
C LEU A 183 9.75 -3.03 -15.50
N ALA A 184 8.88 -4.00 -15.77
CA ALA A 184 7.44 -3.78 -15.70
C ALA A 184 7.00 -3.32 -14.31
N VAL A 185 7.52 -3.94 -13.25
CA VAL A 185 7.25 -3.53 -11.87
C VAL A 185 7.82 -2.14 -11.58
N HIS A 186 9.03 -1.82 -12.05
CA HIS A 186 9.63 -0.50 -11.94
C HIS A 186 8.76 0.58 -12.57
N GLU A 187 8.22 0.32 -13.76
CA GLU A 187 7.39 1.28 -14.48
C GLU A 187 6.00 1.43 -13.83
N ILE A 188 5.37 0.35 -13.38
CA ILE A 188 4.03 0.39 -12.79
C ILE A 188 4.07 0.94 -11.37
N MET A 189 4.96 0.41 -10.52
CA MET A 189 5.00 0.68 -9.08
C MET A 189 6.23 1.50 -8.63
N GLY A 190 7.12 1.87 -9.54
CA GLY A 190 8.33 2.63 -9.18
C GLY A 190 9.43 1.77 -8.55
N PRO A 191 10.55 2.40 -8.17
CA PRO A 191 11.72 1.71 -7.62
C PRO A 191 11.52 1.16 -6.21
N ASP A 192 10.50 1.62 -5.49
CA ASP A 192 10.19 1.22 -4.11
C ASP A 192 9.01 0.21 -4.05
N ALA A 193 8.73 -0.52 -5.13
CA ALA A 193 7.58 -1.42 -5.21
C ALA A 193 7.53 -2.43 -4.05
N ALA A 194 8.67 -2.99 -3.63
CA ALA A 194 8.73 -3.91 -2.50
C ALA A 194 8.35 -3.25 -1.17
N ALA A 195 8.68 -1.96 -0.97
CA ALA A 195 8.24 -1.21 0.20
C ALA A 195 6.71 -1.06 0.23
N ALA A 196 6.09 -0.92 -0.93
CA ALA A 196 4.63 -0.85 -1.05
C ALA A 196 3.92 -2.17 -0.85
N VAL A 197 4.51 -3.28 -1.32
CA VAL A 197 4.04 -4.63 -0.97
C VAL A 197 4.05 -4.77 0.55
N ARG A 198 5.17 -4.41 1.22
CA ARG A 198 5.28 -4.40 2.69
C ARG A 198 4.35 -3.41 3.37
N ALA A 199 3.99 -2.29 2.75
CA ALA A 199 3.04 -1.34 3.33
C ALA A 199 1.62 -1.91 3.37
N ASN A 200 1.30 -2.84 2.46
CA ASN A 200 0.02 -3.54 2.41
C ASN A 200 0.01 -4.85 3.23
N ASP A 201 1.09 -5.17 3.93
CA ASP A 201 1.18 -6.38 4.76
C ASP A 201 0.39 -6.22 6.08
N LEU A 202 -0.71 -6.97 6.21
CA LEU A 202 -1.58 -6.91 7.40
C LEU A 202 -0.88 -7.31 8.69
N MET A 203 0.13 -8.18 8.64
CA MET A 203 0.87 -8.63 9.83
C MET A 203 1.61 -7.48 10.53
N ARG A 204 1.85 -6.36 9.85
CA ARG A 204 2.45 -5.16 10.45
C ARG A 204 1.49 -4.37 11.33
N TYR A 205 0.19 -4.60 11.18
CA TYR A 205 -0.85 -3.79 11.81
C TYR A 205 -1.75 -4.60 12.73
N ALA A 206 -1.74 -5.93 12.63
CA ALA A 206 -2.55 -6.83 13.43
C ALA A 206 -1.70 -8.03 13.91
N GLU A 207 -1.75 -8.29 15.21
CA GLU A 207 -1.13 -9.46 15.83
C GLU A 207 -2.00 -10.72 15.61
N GLY A 208 -1.39 -11.90 15.76
CA GLY A 208 -2.10 -13.17 15.63
C GLY A 208 -2.51 -13.53 14.19
N LEU A 209 -1.96 -12.84 13.19
CA LEU A 209 -2.04 -13.24 11.79
C LEU A 209 -0.82 -14.07 11.39
N ALA A 210 -1.06 -15.16 10.69
CA ALA A 210 -0.05 -15.95 10.00
C ALA A 210 -0.30 -15.89 8.48
N PRO A 211 0.75 -16.01 7.64
CA PRO A 211 0.57 -16.17 6.19
C PRO A 211 -0.38 -17.35 5.89
N GLY A 212 -1.41 -17.10 5.09
CA GLY A 212 -2.38 -18.10 4.67
C GLY A 212 -2.02 -18.77 3.34
N ILE A 213 -0.89 -18.37 2.77
CA ILE A 213 -0.27 -18.81 1.52
C ILE A 213 1.03 -19.54 1.88
N GLU A 214 1.42 -20.50 1.06
CA GLU A 214 2.62 -21.29 1.32
C GLU A 214 3.87 -20.42 1.11
N ALA A 215 4.98 -20.77 1.75
CA ALA A 215 6.24 -20.02 1.62
C ALA A 215 6.76 -20.04 0.16
N GLU A 216 6.33 -21.03 -0.62
CA GLU A 216 6.61 -21.11 -2.04
C GLU A 216 5.77 -20.21 -2.94
N ASP A 217 4.71 -19.57 -2.44
CA ASP A 217 3.89 -18.69 -3.26
C ASP A 217 4.55 -17.32 -3.47
N GLN A 218 4.09 -16.60 -4.50
CA GLN A 218 4.42 -15.20 -4.73
C GLN A 218 3.20 -14.30 -4.53
N VAL A 219 3.40 -13.14 -3.92
CA VAL A 219 2.29 -12.23 -3.60
C VAL A 219 2.06 -11.18 -4.69
N LEU A 220 3.05 -10.89 -5.52
CA LEU A 220 2.96 -9.96 -6.63
C LEU A 220 3.04 -10.71 -7.97
N ARG A 221 2.03 -10.53 -8.82
CA ARG A 221 1.91 -11.18 -10.12
C ARG A 221 1.69 -10.17 -11.23
N LEU A 222 2.28 -10.43 -12.39
CA LEU A 222 1.99 -9.70 -13.62
C LEU A 222 0.80 -10.38 -14.30
N ASP A 223 -0.33 -9.69 -14.34
CA ASP A 223 -1.56 -10.24 -14.94
C ASP A 223 -1.64 -9.89 -16.43
N ARG A 224 -1.18 -8.70 -16.82
CA ARG A 224 -1.17 -8.26 -18.23
C ARG A 224 -0.02 -7.29 -18.49
N LEU A 225 0.67 -7.47 -19.61
CA LEU A 225 1.68 -6.54 -20.12
C LEU A 225 1.53 -6.37 -21.62
N GLU A 226 1.52 -5.13 -22.06
CA GLU A 226 1.58 -4.74 -23.46
C GLU A 226 2.69 -3.70 -23.61
N PHE A 227 3.53 -3.92 -24.61
CA PHE A 227 4.63 -3.04 -24.95
C PHE A 227 4.39 -2.49 -26.35
N ASP A 228 4.79 -1.25 -26.57
CA ASP A 228 4.86 -0.69 -27.90
C ASP A 228 5.87 -1.47 -28.75
N ASN A 229 5.49 -1.90 -29.95
CA ASN A 229 6.37 -2.74 -30.77
C ASN A 229 7.56 -1.99 -31.35
N GLU A 230 7.49 -0.66 -31.46
CA GLU A 230 8.56 0.16 -32.04
C GLU A 230 9.54 0.63 -30.97
N THR A 231 9.03 1.12 -29.84
CA THR A 231 9.86 1.66 -28.76
C THR A 231 10.18 0.62 -27.69
N GLY A 232 9.33 -0.39 -27.54
CA GLY A 232 9.38 -1.36 -26.46
C GLY A 232 9.02 -0.78 -25.09
N GLU A 233 8.47 0.44 -25.05
CA GLU A 233 7.96 1.04 -23.82
C GLU A 233 6.66 0.36 -23.37
N LEU A 234 6.39 0.36 -22.07
CA LEU A 234 5.15 -0.19 -21.53
C LEU A 234 3.96 0.68 -21.97
N SER A 235 3.05 0.11 -22.76
CA SER A 235 1.81 0.80 -23.18
C SER A 235 0.65 0.51 -22.21
N LEU A 236 0.61 -0.71 -21.68
CA LEU A 236 -0.34 -1.13 -20.64
C LEU A 236 0.34 -2.16 -19.74
N GLY A 237 0.23 -1.97 -18.43
CA GLY A 237 0.66 -2.94 -17.44
C GLY A 237 -0.35 -3.11 -16.32
N GLU A 238 -0.57 -4.35 -15.91
CA GLU A 238 -1.38 -4.74 -14.77
C GLU A 238 -0.61 -5.67 -13.85
N LEU A 239 -0.51 -5.26 -12.58
CA LEU A 239 0.08 -6.02 -11.48
C LEU A 239 -0.98 -6.32 -10.43
N ASN A 240 -0.99 -7.54 -9.94
CA ASN A 240 -1.90 -7.99 -8.89
C ASN A 240 -1.10 -8.36 -7.64
N LEU A 241 -1.33 -7.61 -6.57
CA LEU A 241 -0.85 -7.89 -5.23
C LEU A 241 -1.95 -8.60 -4.46
N ASP A 242 -1.70 -9.83 -4.04
CA ASP A 242 -2.65 -10.67 -3.31
C ASP A 242 -2.01 -11.23 -2.04
N LEU A 243 -2.45 -10.71 -0.90
CA LEU A 243 -1.93 -11.06 0.42
C LEU A 243 -3.04 -11.77 1.21
N VAL A 244 -2.82 -13.03 1.53
CA VAL A 244 -3.77 -13.89 2.25
C VAL A 244 -3.19 -14.30 3.59
N TYR A 245 -4.01 -14.21 4.64
CA TYR A 245 -3.64 -14.51 6.01
C TYR A 245 -4.70 -15.37 6.69
N LYS A 246 -4.31 -16.02 7.78
CA LYS A 246 -5.22 -16.72 8.69
C LYS A 246 -4.89 -16.33 10.12
N THR A 247 -5.94 -16.25 10.94
CA THR A 247 -5.80 -16.19 12.40
C THR A 247 -5.50 -17.59 12.98
N ASP A 248 -5.14 -17.65 14.25
CA ASP A 248 -4.99 -18.93 14.99
C ASP A 248 -6.29 -19.78 14.98
N GLU A 249 -7.45 -19.14 14.83
CA GLU A 249 -8.76 -19.79 14.70
C GLU A 249 -9.08 -20.24 13.27
N GLY A 250 -8.17 -20.03 12.32
CA GLY A 250 -8.35 -20.37 10.90
C GLY A 250 -9.23 -19.39 10.12
N LYS A 251 -9.68 -18.28 10.73
CA LYS A 251 -10.44 -17.22 10.02
C LYS A 251 -9.51 -16.44 9.09
N GLY A 252 -9.96 -16.21 7.86
CA GLY A 252 -9.18 -15.52 6.83
C GLY A 252 -9.11 -14.01 7.02
N ALA A 253 -8.00 -13.42 6.56
CA ALA A 253 -7.88 -12.00 6.24
C ALA A 253 -7.23 -11.87 4.86
N ARG A 254 -7.61 -10.85 4.08
CA ARG A 254 -7.09 -10.70 2.71
C ARG A 254 -6.98 -9.25 2.29
N VAL A 255 -5.90 -8.93 1.58
CA VAL A 255 -5.74 -7.66 0.86
C VAL A 255 -5.41 -7.99 -0.58
N ASN A 256 -6.26 -7.54 -1.51
CA ASN A 256 -5.95 -7.56 -2.94
C ASN A 256 -5.93 -6.13 -3.50
N ARG A 257 -4.88 -5.82 -4.26
CA ARG A 257 -4.71 -4.58 -5.01
C ARG A 257 -4.29 -4.91 -6.45
N LYS A 258 -4.91 -4.24 -7.42
CA LYS A 258 -4.45 -4.25 -8.81
C LYS A 258 -3.86 -2.90 -9.17
N PHE A 259 -2.61 -2.86 -9.58
CA PHE A 259 -1.93 -1.65 -10.03
C PHE A 259 -1.96 -1.63 -11.55
N HIS A 260 -2.37 -0.50 -12.10
CA HIS A 260 -2.45 -0.29 -13.54
C HIS A 260 -1.54 0.86 -13.93
N ALA A 261 -0.77 0.68 -14.99
CA ALA A 261 -0.10 1.75 -15.70
C ALA A 261 -0.56 1.72 -17.15
N GLN A 262 -1.02 2.85 -17.68
CA GLN A 262 -1.48 2.95 -19.05
C GLN A 262 -0.92 4.22 -19.69
N ARG A 263 -0.35 4.07 -20.89
CA ARG A 263 0.01 5.22 -21.72
C ARG A 263 -1.27 5.87 -22.24
N ILE A 264 -1.42 7.16 -21.96
CA ILE A 264 -2.52 8.00 -22.44
C ILE A 264 -1.94 9.15 -23.26
N GLU A 265 -2.70 9.55 -24.28
CA GLU A 265 -2.39 10.67 -25.15
C GLU A 265 -3.25 11.87 -24.73
N GLU A 266 -2.60 12.94 -24.26
CA GLU A 266 -3.25 14.19 -23.86
C GLU A 266 -2.76 15.33 -24.75
N GLY A 267 -3.41 15.50 -25.90
CA GLY A 267 -2.98 16.47 -26.91
C GLY A 267 -1.81 15.93 -27.73
N ASP A 268 -0.69 16.66 -27.74
CA ASP A 268 0.56 16.28 -28.42
C ASP A 268 1.56 15.58 -27.47
N GLU A 269 1.19 15.37 -26.21
CA GLU A 269 2.03 14.74 -25.20
C GLU A 269 1.46 13.36 -24.80
N SER A 270 2.34 12.36 -24.80
CA SER A 270 2.05 11.05 -24.23
C SER A 270 2.56 10.97 -22.80
N ARG A 271 1.75 10.46 -21.86
CA ARG A 271 2.19 10.19 -20.49
C ARG A 271 1.64 8.87 -19.97
N THR A 272 2.26 8.33 -18.93
CA THR A 272 1.76 7.14 -18.23
C THR A 272 0.85 7.55 -17.08
N GLN A 273 -0.42 7.18 -17.16
CA GLN A 273 -1.37 7.28 -16.05
C GLN A 273 -1.24 6.04 -15.17
N LYS A 274 -1.07 6.25 -13.87
CA LYS A 274 -0.99 5.15 -12.89
C LYS A 274 -2.19 5.16 -11.95
N THR A 275 -2.85 4.02 -11.80
CA THR A 275 -4.01 3.87 -10.92
C THR A 275 -3.91 2.58 -10.10
N VAL A 276 -4.63 2.52 -8.97
CA VAL A 276 -4.73 1.30 -8.16
C VAL A 276 -6.19 0.97 -7.89
N HIS A 277 -6.59 -0.26 -8.20
CA HIS A 277 -7.89 -0.80 -7.87
C HIS A 277 -7.81 -1.62 -6.57
N HIS A 278 -8.59 -1.25 -5.57
CA HIS A 278 -8.73 -1.99 -4.32
C HIS A 278 -9.80 -3.07 -4.49
N GLU A 279 -9.39 -4.27 -4.90
CA GLU A 279 -10.31 -5.37 -5.23
C GLU A 279 -10.90 -6.03 -3.98
N ILE A 280 -10.05 -6.39 -3.01
CA ILE A 280 -10.46 -7.08 -1.77
C ILE A 280 -9.80 -6.43 -0.56
N PHE A 281 -10.60 -6.23 0.48
CA PHE A 281 -10.11 -5.93 1.83
C PHE A 281 -11.00 -6.63 2.85
N GLU A 282 -10.48 -7.67 3.48
CA GLU A 282 -11.21 -8.51 4.43
C GLU A 282 -10.45 -8.62 5.75
N LEU A 283 -11.17 -8.37 6.85
CA LEU A 283 -10.69 -8.59 8.21
C LEU A 283 -11.65 -9.51 8.97
N PRO A 284 -11.13 -10.48 9.72
CA PRO A 284 -11.93 -11.33 10.58
C PRO A 284 -12.52 -10.49 11.73
N PRO A 285 -13.69 -10.85 12.29
CA PRO A 285 -14.40 -10.04 13.27
C PRO A 285 -13.57 -9.60 14.49
N ASN A 286 -12.66 -10.45 14.96
CA ASN A 286 -11.78 -10.17 16.10
C ASN A 286 -10.75 -9.08 15.85
N LEU A 287 -10.40 -8.79 14.58
CA LEU A 287 -9.47 -7.72 14.21
C LEU A 287 -10.18 -6.42 13.78
N ARG A 288 -11.52 -6.41 13.78
CA ARG A 288 -12.31 -5.22 13.44
C ARG A 288 -12.34 -4.28 14.64
N GLY A 289 -12.10 -2.99 14.37
CA GLY A 289 -12.15 -1.93 15.40
C GLY A 289 -10.78 -1.49 15.94
N GLU A 290 -9.70 -2.24 15.68
CA GLU A 290 -8.33 -1.91 16.14
C GLU A 290 -7.58 -0.91 15.24
N ALA A 291 -8.34 -0.12 14.47
CA ALA A 291 -7.81 0.80 13.45
C ALA A 291 -6.87 0.15 12.41
N VAL A 292 -6.80 -1.18 12.31
CA VAL A 292 -5.96 -1.95 11.35
C VAL A 292 -6.12 -1.42 9.93
N ALA A 293 -7.38 -1.28 9.47
CA ALA A 293 -7.69 -0.76 8.15
C ALA A 293 -7.16 0.67 7.93
N ALA A 294 -7.26 1.54 8.94
CA ALA A 294 -6.78 2.92 8.84
C ALA A 294 -5.24 2.99 8.81
N LYS A 295 -4.55 2.17 9.61
CA LYS A 295 -3.09 2.06 9.60
C LYS A 295 -2.58 1.54 8.25
N LEU A 296 -3.17 0.46 7.75
CA LEU A 296 -2.88 -0.11 6.45
C LEU A 296 -3.06 0.94 5.35
N LEU A 297 -4.23 1.56 5.26
CA LEU A 297 -4.54 2.55 4.24
C LEU A 297 -3.60 3.76 4.31
N GLN A 298 -3.27 4.25 5.51
CA GLN A 298 -2.32 5.36 5.67
C GLN A 298 -0.92 5.00 5.14
N ALA A 299 -0.44 3.79 5.44
CA ALA A 299 0.84 3.32 4.95
C ALA A 299 0.83 3.12 3.43
N SER A 300 -0.21 2.46 2.88
CA SER A 300 -0.37 2.28 1.43
C SER A 300 -0.37 3.62 0.70
N LEU A 301 -1.05 4.62 1.27
CA LEU A 301 -1.17 5.95 0.68
C LEU A 301 0.18 6.67 0.58
N GLY A 302 1.01 6.57 1.62
CA GLY A 302 2.36 7.12 1.58
C GLY A 302 3.24 6.49 0.51
N GLU A 303 3.04 5.21 0.20
CA GLU A 303 3.73 4.55 -0.91
C GLU A 303 3.13 4.93 -2.26
N TYR A 304 1.80 5.00 -2.40
CA TYR A 304 1.13 5.44 -3.63
C TYR A 304 1.59 6.83 -4.09
N ASP A 305 1.81 7.75 -3.15
CA ASP A 305 2.34 9.09 -3.44
C ASP A 305 3.75 9.01 -4.06
N LYS A 306 4.63 8.12 -3.57
CA LYS A 306 5.99 7.91 -4.13
C LYS A 306 5.97 7.25 -5.50
N MET A 307 5.01 6.38 -5.76
CA MET A 307 4.83 5.71 -7.05
C MET A 307 4.31 6.63 -8.16
N GLY A 308 3.72 7.76 -7.77
CA GLY A 308 2.96 8.62 -8.67
C GLY A 308 1.60 8.02 -9.05
N ILE A 309 0.96 7.27 -8.14
CA ILE A 309 -0.42 6.79 -8.36
C ILE A 309 -1.37 7.99 -8.31
N GLU A 310 -2.19 8.14 -9.34
CA GLU A 310 -3.06 9.31 -9.53
C GLU A 310 -4.47 9.08 -8.98
N LYS A 311 -4.96 7.85 -9.01
CA LYS A 311 -6.34 7.50 -8.66
C LYS A 311 -6.39 6.15 -7.95
N ILE A 312 -7.17 6.07 -6.87
CA ILE A 312 -7.63 4.81 -6.28
C ILE A 312 -9.04 4.56 -6.78
N THR A 313 -9.34 3.35 -7.24
CA THR A 313 -10.71 2.91 -7.53
C THR A 313 -11.06 1.69 -6.70
N LEU A 314 -12.35 1.48 -6.42
CA LEU A 314 -12.82 0.26 -5.79
C LEU A 314 -14.29 0.00 -6.12
N THR A 315 -14.71 -1.25 -5.94
CA THR A 315 -16.13 -1.58 -5.88
C THR A 315 -16.49 -1.71 -4.42
N ALA A 316 -17.26 -0.75 -3.90
CA ALA A 316 -17.74 -0.77 -2.55
C ALA A 316 -18.90 -1.77 -2.44
N ASN A 317 -18.55 -3.05 -2.39
CA ASN A 317 -19.45 -4.18 -2.20
C ASN A 317 -19.43 -4.61 -0.72
N ILE A 318 -20.36 -5.50 -0.33
CA ILE A 318 -20.49 -6.17 0.98
C ILE A 318 -21.25 -5.34 2.03
N ASN A 319 -21.84 -6.03 3.02
CA ASN A 319 -22.70 -5.53 4.09
C ASN A 319 -22.41 -4.09 4.57
N VAL A 320 -21.14 -3.74 4.82
CA VAL A 320 -20.72 -2.43 5.37
C VAL A 320 -19.83 -1.59 4.44
N GLY A 321 -19.44 -2.11 3.27
CA GLY A 321 -18.39 -1.54 2.44
C GLY A 321 -18.72 -0.15 1.93
N ALA A 322 -19.95 0.05 1.43
CA ALA A 322 -20.41 1.33 0.91
C ALA A 322 -20.32 2.47 1.92
N TYR A 323 -20.85 2.26 3.13
CA TYR A 323 -20.73 3.23 4.21
C TYR A 323 -19.27 3.48 4.61
N ALA A 324 -18.48 2.41 4.75
CA ALA A 324 -17.10 2.53 5.18
C ALA A 324 -16.31 3.45 4.22
N TRP A 325 -16.31 3.18 2.93
CA TRP A 325 -15.54 3.94 1.93
C TRP A 325 -16.05 5.37 1.76
N ALA A 326 -17.37 5.57 1.75
CA ALA A 326 -17.96 6.90 1.75
C ALA A 326 -17.53 7.72 2.98
N SER A 327 -17.54 7.13 4.17
CA SER A 327 -17.08 7.81 5.40
C SER A 327 -15.58 8.11 5.42
N TYR A 328 -14.79 7.38 4.62
CA TYR A 328 -13.39 7.69 4.38
C TYR A 328 -13.21 8.81 3.36
N GLY A 329 -14.23 9.25 2.63
CA GLY A 329 -14.12 10.36 1.69
C GLY A 329 -13.94 9.94 0.24
N PHE A 330 -14.04 8.65 -0.08
CA PHE A 330 -14.18 8.20 -1.47
C PHE A 330 -15.45 8.80 -2.09
N ASP A 331 -15.33 9.29 -3.32
CA ASP A 331 -16.43 9.80 -4.14
C ASP A 331 -16.78 8.80 -5.23
N TRP A 332 -17.84 9.05 -5.99
CA TRP A 332 -18.24 8.25 -7.14
C TRP A 332 -17.13 8.11 -8.17
N ASP A 333 -16.96 6.92 -8.71
CA ASP A 333 -16.23 6.76 -9.97
C ASP A 333 -17.13 7.23 -11.12
N ARG A 334 -17.01 8.51 -11.49
CA ARG A 334 -17.86 9.16 -12.52
C ARG A 334 -17.69 8.57 -13.91
N GLU A 335 -16.66 7.76 -14.14
CA GLU A 335 -16.51 6.99 -15.37
C GLU A 335 -17.47 5.79 -15.43
N LYS A 336 -17.92 5.29 -14.27
CA LYS A 336 -18.78 4.11 -14.14
C LYS A 336 -20.17 4.41 -13.59
N MET A 337 -20.35 5.55 -12.95
CA MET A 337 -21.62 5.96 -12.35
C MET A 337 -22.07 7.32 -12.85
N ASP A 338 -23.33 7.38 -13.27
CA ASP A 338 -24.00 8.61 -13.67
C ASP A 338 -24.82 9.21 -12.51
N ASN A 339 -25.40 10.39 -12.74
CA ASN A 339 -26.21 11.09 -11.74
C ASN A 339 -27.52 10.34 -11.40
N GLU A 340 -28.02 9.46 -12.27
CA GLU A 340 -29.22 8.66 -12.01
C GLU A 340 -28.92 7.58 -10.98
N SER A 341 -27.77 6.90 -11.13
CA SER A 341 -27.27 5.92 -10.16
C SER A 341 -27.11 6.49 -8.75
N ILE A 342 -26.76 7.77 -8.62
CA ILE A 342 -26.66 8.48 -7.34
C ILE A 342 -28.05 8.60 -6.68
N LYS A 343 -29.03 9.05 -7.47
CA LYS A 343 -30.41 9.21 -7.00
C LYS A 343 -31.02 7.87 -6.62
N ASP A 344 -30.72 6.83 -7.38
CA ASP A 344 -31.16 5.47 -7.09
C ASP A 344 -30.57 4.97 -5.77
N LEU A 345 -29.28 5.23 -5.51
CA LEU A 345 -28.67 4.85 -4.24
C LEU A 345 -29.30 5.61 -3.06
N ALA A 346 -29.46 6.92 -3.21
CA ALA A 346 -30.06 7.77 -2.18
C ALA A 346 -31.51 7.34 -1.88
N LYS A 347 -32.28 7.02 -2.93
CA LYS A 347 -33.62 6.46 -2.82
C LYS A 347 -33.60 5.11 -2.12
N ALA A 348 -32.72 4.18 -2.51
CA ALA A 348 -32.61 2.87 -1.87
C ALA A 348 -32.28 2.98 -0.37
N GLY A 349 -31.42 3.94 0.00
CA GLY A 349 -31.10 4.22 1.40
C GLY A 349 -32.28 4.76 2.19
N ARG A 350 -33.05 5.68 1.59
CA ARG A 350 -34.32 6.17 2.15
C ARG A 350 -35.35 5.06 2.31
N ASP A 351 -35.55 4.25 1.27
CA ASP A 351 -36.51 3.12 1.27
C ASP A 351 -36.14 2.12 2.38
N THR A 352 -34.85 1.89 2.61
CA THR A 352 -34.38 1.04 3.72
C THR A 352 -34.77 1.63 5.08
N LEU A 353 -34.55 2.94 5.29
CA LEU A 353 -34.95 3.61 6.51
C LEU A 353 -36.47 3.58 6.70
N GLU A 354 -37.25 3.75 5.63
CA GLU A 354 -38.71 3.61 5.63
C GLU A 354 -39.16 2.23 6.08
N ILE A 355 -38.61 1.16 5.51
CA ILE A 355 -38.93 -0.21 5.90
C ILE A 355 -38.64 -0.45 7.40
N VAL A 356 -37.46 -0.03 7.87
CA VAL A 356 -37.08 -0.22 9.28
C VAL A 356 -37.99 0.55 10.22
N THR A 357 -38.32 1.80 9.89
CA THR A 357 -39.21 2.63 10.71
C THR A 357 -40.67 2.16 10.67
N GLN A 358 -41.13 1.57 9.57
CA GLN A 358 -42.42 0.86 9.51
C GLN A 358 -42.44 -0.41 10.36
N GLN A 359 -41.38 -1.22 10.31
CA GLN A 359 -41.25 -2.45 11.13
C GLN A 359 -41.28 -2.15 12.63
N LEU A 360 -40.71 -1.00 13.03
CA LEU A 360 -40.77 -0.49 14.40
C LEU A 360 -42.15 0.07 14.78
N GLY A 361 -43.09 0.18 13.83
CA GLY A 361 -44.41 0.79 14.06
C GLY A 361 -44.36 2.30 14.34
N ILE A 362 -43.27 2.97 13.97
CA ILE A 362 -43.07 4.40 14.25
C ILE A 362 -43.27 5.29 13.03
N LEU A 363 -43.37 4.74 11.81
CA LEU A 363 -43.65 5.49 10.60
C LEU A 363 -45.02 5.12 10.05
N ASP A 364 -45.81 6.14 9.75
CA ASP A 364 -47.08 6.06 9.04
C ASP A 364 -47.09 7.02 7.85
N PHE A 365 -48.03 6.84 6.92
CA PHE A 365 -48.19 7.74 5.78
C PHE A 365 -49.55 8.42 5.82
N GLU A 366 -49.55 9.75 5.83
CA GLU A 366 -50.76 10.56 5.71
C GLU A 366 -50.91 11.02 4.25
N TYR A 367 -52.02 10.62 3.62
CA TYR A 367 -52.36 11.06 2.27
C TYR A 367 -53.02 12.43 2.29
N ASN A 368 -52.41 13.40 1.61
CA ASN A 368 -53.04 14.70 1.37
C ASN A 368 -53.96 14.62 0.16
N GLY A 369 -55.27 14.56 0.40
CA GLY A 369 -56.28 14.47 -0.66
C GLY A 369 -56.35 15.69 -1.61
N GLU A 370 -55.78 16.84 -1.24
CA GLU A 370 -55.76 18.03 -2.09
C GLU A 370 -54.57 18.03 -3.05
N THR A 371 -53.38 17.66 -2.58
CA THR A 371 -52.15 17.64 -3.39
C THR A 371 -51.88 16.30 -4.04
N GLY A 372 -52.50 15.23 -3.53
CA GLY A 372 -52.21 13.85 -3.89
C GLY A 372 -50.87 13.34 -3.35
N GLU A 373 -50.21 14.11 -2.47
CA GLU A 373 -48.91 13.75 -1.90
C GLU A 373 -49.08 12.89 -0.64
N GLU A 374 -48.24 11.87 -0.51
CA GLU A 374 -48.08 11.11 0.74
C GLU A 374 -47.00 11.77 1.60
N LYS A 375 -47.34 12.05 2.86
CA LYS A 375 -46.42 12.60 3.84
C LYS A 375 -46.08 11.54 4.88
N ALA A 376 -44.79 11.27 5.05
CA ALA A 376 -44.27 10.47 6.16
C ALA A 376 -44.56 11.18 7.50
N VAL A 377 -45.13 10.45 8.45
CA VAL A 377 -45.44 10.92 9.81
C VAL A 377 -44.85 9.95 10.82
N PHE A 378 -43.92 10.45 11.65
CA PHE A 378 -43.29 9.66 12.70
C PHE A 378 -44.05 9.77 14.02
N LYS A 379 -44.16 8.64 14.73
CA LYS A 379 -44.95 8.46 15.95
C LYS A 379 -44.12 7.83 17.06
N THR A 380 -42.88 8.28 17.26
CA THR A 380 -42.00 7.72 18.31
C THR A 380 -42.45 8.09 19.73
N GLY A 381 -43.34 9.08 19.87
CA GLY A 381 -43.70 9.68 21.15
C GLY A 381 -42.63 10.65 21.67
N ASN A 382 -41.53 10.82 20.94
CA ASN A 382 -40.47 11.80 21.21
C ASN A 382 -40.33 12.75 20.02
N ARG A 383 -40.80 13.98 20.20
CA ARG A 383 -40.79 15.01 19.16
C ARG A 383 -39.39 15.28 18.58
N THR A 384 -38.33 15.21 19.40
CA THR A 384 -36.96 15.43 18.92
C THR A 384 -36.55 14.30 17.98
N THR A 385 -36.81 13.04 18.36
CA THR A 385 -36.53 11.88 17.52
C THR A 385 -37.31 11.93 16.20
N ASP A 386 -38.60 12.28 16.26
CA ASP A 386 -39.44 12.43 15.06
C ASP A 386 -38.85 13.48 14.10
N GLN A 387 -38.42 14.64 14.62
CA GLN A 387 -37.81 15.72 13.82
C GLN A 387 -36.48 15.31 13.19
N GLU A 388 -35.65 14.54 13.90
CA GLU A 388 -34.39 14.04 13.35
C GLU A 388 -34.60 12.98 12.27
N LEU A 389 -35.62 12.12 12.40
CA LEU A 389 -36.02 11.19 11.34
C LEU A 389 -36.57 11.91 10.10
N GLU A 390 -37.43 12.92 10.27
CA GLU A 390 -37.90 13.75 9.16
C GLU A 390 -36.74 14.44 8.43
N ARG A 391 -35.77 14.97 9.18
CA ARG A 391 -34.56 15.57 8.61
C ARG A 391 -33.75 14.54 7.83
N ALA A 392 -33.57 13.34 8.36
CA ALA A 392 -32.85 12.27 7.68
C ALA A 392 -33.53 11.89 6.36
N PHE A 393 -34.86 11.71 6.34
CA PHE A 393 -35.62 11.42 5.11
C PHE A 393 -35.43 12.48 4.03
N ARG A 394 -35.46 13.76 4.43
CA ARG A 394 -35.23 14.86 3.51
C ARG A 394 -33.79 14.85 2.98
N ALA A 395 -32.82 14.68 3.87
CA ALA A 395 -31.41 14.69 3.52
C ALA A 395 -31.03 13.60 2.50
N PHE A 396 -31.71 12.44 2.51
CA PHE A 396 -31.52 11.44 1.46
C PHE A 396 -31.86 12.00 0.07
N ASN A 397 -32.97 12.74 -0.07
CA ASN A 397 -33.36 13.29 -1.37
C ASN A 397 -32.44 14.43 -1.84
N GLU A 398 -31.72 15.07 -0.91
CA GLU A 398 -30.83 16.21 -1.15
C GLU A 398 -29.36 15.80 -1.30
N ALA A 399 -29.00 14.53 -1.04
CA ALA A 399 -27.63 14.07 -1.08
C ALA A 399 -27.07 14.06 -2.51
N GLU A 400 -25.89 14.66 -2.71
CA GLU A 400 -25.22 14.75 -4.01
C GLU A 400 -24.00 13.82 -4.09
N SER A 401 -23.54 13.31 -2.95
CA SER A 401 -22.33 12.49 -2.83
C SER A 401 -22.50 11.31 -1.85
N PRO A 402 -21.66 10.27 -1.92
CA PRO A 402 -21.69 9.18 -0.95
C PRO A 402 -21.35 9.69 0.45
N GLN A 403 -20.49 10.71 0.57
CA GLN A 403 -20.12 11.32 1.84
C GLN A 403 -21.33 12.00 2.49
N ASP A 404 -22.17 12.68 1.71
CA ASP A 404 -23.42 13.27 2.22
C ASP A 404 -24.32 12.17 2.78
N LEU A 405 -24.54 11.10 2.02
CA LEU A 405 -25.32 9.93 2.46
C LEU A 405 -24.75 9.34 3.76
N ALA A 406 -23.42 9.18 3.85
CA ALA A 406 -22.75 8.64 5.04
C ALA A 406 -22.79 9.58 6.26
N LEU A 407 -23.17 10.84 6.10
CA LEU A 407 -23.33 11.80 7.20
C LEU A 407 -24.79 11.93 7.68
N ILE A 408 -25.77 11.40 6.94
CA ILE A 408 -27.19 11.54 7.29
C ILE A 408 -27.47 10.95 8.68
N GLY A 409 -28.01 11.79 9.56
CA GLY A 409 -28.40 11.41 10.92
C GLY A 409 -27.24 10.92 11.79
N LYS A 410 -25.98 11.27 11.48
CA LYS A 410 -24.80 10.80 12.21
C LYS A 410 -24.87 11.05 13.72
N ASP A 411 -25.59 12.08 14.15
CA ASP A 411 -25.78 12.46 15.54
C ASP A 411 -27.03 11.84 16.19
N GLY A 412 -27.78 11.02 15.44
CA GLY A 412 -28.94 10.30 15.90
C GLY A 412 -30.20 10.53 15.05
N PRO A 413 -31.28 9.77 15.31
CA PRO A 413 -31.32 8.65 16.24
C PRO A 413 -30.51 7.44 15.73
N PHE A 414 -30.28 6.47 16.62
CA PHE A 414 -29.49 5.27 16.33
C PHE A 414 -30.36 4.02 16.25
N PHE A 415 -29.85 3.02 15.56
CA PHE A 415 -30.48 1.73 15.32
C PHE A 415 -29.54 0.59 15.69
N CYS A 416 -30.09 -0.45 16.28
CA CYS A 416 -29.44 -1.75 16.45
C CYS A 416 -30.40 -2.84 15.99
N ARG A 417 -29.85 -4.01 15.62
CA ARG A 417 -30.64 -5.17 15.21
C ARG A 417 -30.21 -6.42 15.96
N SER A 418 -31.15 -7.19 16.49
CA SER A 418 -30.87 -8.50 17.08
C SER A 418 -30.71 -9.58 16.01
N SER A 419 -30.05 -10.70 16.34
CA SER A 419 -29.97 -11.88 15.48
C SER A 419 -31.34 -12.56 15.25
N GLU A 420 -32.35 -12.24 16.05
CA GLU A 420 -33.75 -12.64 15.84
C GLU A 420 -34.47 -11.74 14.80
N GLY A 421 -33.80 -10.67 14.37
CA GLY A 421 -34.27 -9.73 13.35
C GLY A 421 -34.97 -8.50 13.89
N ASP A 422 -35.08 -8.35 15.22
CA ASP A 422 -35.75 -7.21 15.87
C ASP A 422 -34.93 -5.94 15.75
N TRP A 423 -35.60 -4.84 15.42
CA TRP A 423 -35.00 -3.51 15.40
C TRP A 423 -35.21 -2.78 16.72
N PHE A 424 -34.21 -1.97 17.09
CA PHE A 424 -34.28 -1.06 18.24
C PHE A 424 -33.97 0.36 17.75
N LEU A 425 -34.81 1.33 18.11
CA LEU A 425 -34.57 2.76 17.90
C LEU A 425 -34.11 3.39 19.21
N LEU A 426 -32.95 4.02 19.19
CA LEU A 426 -32.26 4.53 20.38
C LEU A 426 -31.95 6.03 20.17
N PRO A 427 -32.63 6.93 20.91
CA PRO A 427 -32.46 8.37 20.77
C PRO A 427 -31.02 8.89 20.91
N THR A 428 -30.19 8.26 21.75
CA THR A 428 -28.84 8.74 22.06
C THR A 428 -27.76 7.70 21.78
N MET A 429 -26.52 8.16 21.60
CA MET A 429 -25.36 7.28 21.37
C MET A 429 -25.06 6.43 22.60
N GLU A 430 -25.29 6.96 23.80
CA GLU A 430 -25.11 6.28 25.07
C GLU A 430 -26.05 5.06 25.18
N GLU A 431 -27.35 5.27 24.93
CA GLU A 431 -28.34 4.18 24.89
C GLU A 431 -28.00 3.16 23.80
N ALA A 432 -27.54 3.65 22.64
CA ALA A 432 -27.09 2.78 21.54
C ALA A 432 -25.92 1.88 21.93
N LYS A 433 -24.93 2.42 22.65
CA LYS A 433 -23.80 1.65 23.18
C LYS A 433 -24.22 0.63 24.22
N GLU A 434 -25.11 1.01 25.13
CA GLU A 434 -25.63 0.10 26.16
C GLU A 434 -26.37 -1.08 25.52
N LYS A 435 -27.31 -0.80 24.62
CA LYS A 435 -28.07 -1.85 23.94
C LYS A 435 -27.18 -2.73 23.07
N TYR A 436 -26.22 -2.13 22.36
CA TYR A 436 -25.28 -2.89 21.55
C TYR A 436 -24.40 -3.82 22.40
N ALA A 437 -23.90 -3.34 23.54
CA ALA A 437 -23.12 -4.16 24.47
C ALA A 437 -23.95 -5.33 25.02
N GLU A 438 -25.22 -5.11 25.34
CA GLU A 438 -26.17 -6.15 25.74
C GLU A 438 -26.33 -7.23 24.66
N LEU A 439 -26.64 -6.84 23.42
CA LEU A 439 -26.81 -7.76 22.29
C LEU A 439 -25.52 -8.58 22.08
N ARG A 440 -24.37 -7.93 22.09
CA ARG A 440 -23.08 -8.60 21.89
C ARG A 440 -22.74 -9.56 23.03
N ALA A 441 -22.97 -9.19 24.28
CA ALA A 441 -22.73 -10.05 25.44
C ALA A 441 -23.58 -11.33 25.41
N ASN A 442 -24.77 -11.26 24.82
CA ASN A 442 -25.70 -12.38 24.69
C ASN A 442 -25.53 -13.17 23.37
N GLY A 443 -24.60 -12.78 22.48
CA GLY A 443 -24.47 -13.39 21.16
C GLY A 443 -25.69 -13.16 20.26
N GLN A 444 -26.42 -12.07 20.49
CA GLN A 444 -27.64 -11.69 19.78
C GLN A 444 -27.40 -10.54 18.78
N GLU A 445 -26.16 -10.28 18.36
CA GLU A 445 -25.86 -9.30 17.31
C GLU A 445 -26.25 -9.86 15.93
N ASP A 446 -26.98 -9.08 15.13
CA ASP A 446 -27.29 -9.44 13.74
C ASP A 446 -26.01 -9.43 12.88
N GLU A 447 -25.75 -10.52 12.15
CA GLU A 447 -24.55 -10.67 11.31
C GLU A 447 -24.53 -9.74 10.09
N ASP A 448 -25.72 -9.39 9.59
CA ASP A 448 -25.91 -8.57 8.41
C ASP A 448 -25.92 -7.06 8.71
N TYR A 449 -26.35 -6.72 9.92
CA TYR A 449 -26.45 -5.36 10.44
C TYR A 449 -25.69 -5.19 11.77
N PRO A 450 -24.36 -5.45 11.78
CA PRO A 450 -23.58 -5.40 13.00
C PRO A 450 -23.37 -3.97 13.52
N GLY A 451 -23.33 -3.86 14.85
CA GLY A 451 -23.05 -2.63 15.56
C GLY A 451 -24.20 -1.62 15.63
N ILE A 452 -23.82 -0.41 16.03
CA ILE A 452 -24.71 0.76 16.05
C ILE A 452 -24.78 1.35 14.64
N MET A 453 -25.99 1.70 14.21
CA MET A 453 -26.26 2.35 12.94
C MET A 453 -26.94 3.69 13.16
N HIS A 454 -26.63 4.65 12.29
CA HIS A 454 -27.43 5.86 12.13
C HIS A 454 -28.06 5.84 10.72
N PRO A 455 -29.03 6.70 10.40
CA PRO A 455 -29.76 6.66 9.13
C PRO A 455 -28.88 6.50 7.88
N GLY A 456 -27.82 7.30 7.76
CA GLY A 456 -26.88 7.22 6.65
C GLY A 456 -26.10 5.91 6.57
N LYS A 457 -25.64 5.37 7.71
CA LYS A 457 -25.03 4.04 7.75
C LYS A 457 -26.04 2.99 7.30
N LEU A 458 -27.24 3.01 7.89
CA LEU A 458 -28.32 2.07 7.57
C LEU A 458 -28.69 2.09 6.09
N GLY A 459 -28.86 3.28 5.50
CA GLY A 459 -29.21 3.42 4.09
C GLY A 459 -28.11 2.98 3.12
N LEU A 460 -26.85 3.03 3.53
CA LEU A 460 -25.72 2.53 2.74
C LEU A 460 -25.38 1.06 3.02
N MET A 461 -26.02 0.41 4.01
CA MET A 461 -25.80 -1.02 4.24
C MET A 461 -26.25 -1.83 3.03
N ARG A 462 -25.43 -2.82 2.63
CA ARG A 462 -25.70 -3.75 1.53
C ARG A 462 -25.90 -3.10 0.16
N GLN A 463 -25.57 -1.82 0.03
CA GLN A 463 -25.56 -1.16 -1.25
C GLN A 463 -24.21 -1.37 -1.94
N ASN A 464 -24.25 -1.41 -3.26
CA ASN A 464 -23.06 -1.56 -4.10
C ASN A 464 -22.85 -0.32 -4.94
N TRP A 465 -21.63 0.18 -4.99
CA TRP A 465 -21.28 1.30 -5.87
C TRP A 465 -19.81 1.29 -6.26
N TYR A 466 -19.48 1.99 -7.34
CA TYR A 466 -18.10 2.17 -7.80
C TYR A 466 -17.54 3.47 -7.25
N ALA A 467 -16.46 3.36 -6.47
CA ALA A 467 -15.85 4.47 -5.80
C ALA A 467 -14.50 4.83 -6.42
N GLY A 468 -14.19 6.12 -6.41
CA GLY A 468 -12.94 6.71 -6.83
C GLY A 468 -12.40 7.68 -5.77
N LEU A 469 -11.08 7.80 -5.71
CA LEU A 469 -10.38 8.82 -4.95
C LEU A 469 -9.21 9.32 -5.78
N GLU A 470 -9.29 10.58 -6.21
CA GLU A 470 -8.20 11.27 -6.89
C GLU A 470 -7.12 11.62 -5.85
N LEU A 471 -5.87 11.21 -6.08
CA LEU A 471 -4.74 11.48 -5.19
C LEU A 471 -3.97 12.75 -5.59
N ARG A 472 -4.14 13.18 -6.84
CA ARG A 472 -3.51 14.37 -7.39
C ARG A 472 -4.08 15.64 -6.76
N LYS A 473 -3.19 16.52 -6.30
CA LYS A 473 -3.58 17.84 -5.76
C LYS A 473 -4.00 18.82 -6.85
N ASP A 474 -3.46 18.65 -8.05
CA ASP A 474 -3.79 19.41 -9.26
C ASP A 474 -4.91 18.76 -10.09
N GLY A 475 -5.56 17.75 -9.52
CA GLY A 475 -6.67 17.02 -10.12
C GLY A 475 -7.96 17.82 -10.25
N SER A 476 -8.99 17.17 -10.79
CA SER A 476 -10.30 17.78 -11.05
C SER A 476 -10.98 18.30 -9.77
N ASP A 477 -10.72 17.64 -8.64
CA ASP A 477 -11.24 17.99 -7.32
C ASP A 477 -10.31 18.91 -6.50
N GLN A 478 -9.16 19.30 -7.08
CA GLN A 478 -8.10 20.08 -6.42
C GLN A 478 -7.62 19.45 -5.10
N GLY A 479 -7.62 18.12 -5.01
CA GLY A 479 -7.22 17.36 -3.82
C GLY A 479 -8.21 17.43 -2.65
N LYS A 480 -9.44 17.93 -2.86
CA LYS A 480 -10.47 18.03 -1.81
C LYS A 480 -10.80 16.67 -1.21
N HIS A 481 -11.04 15.64 -2.03
CA HIS A 481 -11.39 14.31 -1.54
C HIS A 481 -10.20 13.66 -0.84
N ARG A 482 -8.97 13.86 -1.34
CA ARG A 482 -7.75 13.43 -0.67
C ARG A 482 -7.61 14.05 0.73
N ALA A 483 -7.87 15.35 0.88
CA ALA A 483 -7.82 16.00 2.19
C ALA A 483 -8.87 15.45 3.17
N LEU A 484 -10.09 15.19 2.69
CA LEU A 484 -11.14 14.54 3.49
C LEU A 484 -10.71 13.13 3.92
N PHE A 485 -10.07 12.39 3.02
CA PHE A 485 -9.54 11.05 3.29
C PHE A 485 -8.46 11.03 4.37
N GLU A 486 -7.47 11.90 4.27
CA GLU A 486 -6.43 12.02 5.31
C GLU A 486 -7.02 12.46 6.66
N GLN A 487 -8.00 13.37 6.65
CA GLN A 487 -8.68 13.78 7.88
C GLN A 487 -9.50 12.64 8.49
N ALA A 488 -10.12 11.80 7.67
CA ALA A 488 -10.84 10.61 8.12
C ALA A 488 -9.90 9.57 8.72
N LEU A 489 -8.76 9.31 8.07
CA LEU A 489 -7.70 8.43 8.59
C LEU A 489 -7.18 8.93 9.93
N LYS A 490 -6.79 10.20 10.03
CA LYS A 490 -6.29 10.81 11.28
C LYS A 490 -7.30 10.69 12.42
N ARG A 491 -8.59 10.92 12.14
CA ARG A 491 -9.65 10.77 13.15
C ARG A 491 -9.82 9.34 13.65
N ARG A 492 -9.59 8.33 12.79
CA ARG A 492 -9.69 6.91 13.19
C ARG A 492 -8.46 6.40 13.91
N LEU A 493 -7.28 6.92 13.59
CA LEU A 493 -6.03 6.56 14.26
C LEU A 493 -5.90 7.14 15.68
N ASN A 494 -6.65 8.21 15.98
CA ASN A 494 -6.67 8.85 17.30
C ASN A 494 -7.75 8.31 18.25
N LYS A 495 -8.57 7.35 17.81
CA LYS A 495 -9.55 6.65 18.64
C LYS A 495 -8.90 5.41 19.22
#